data_AF-A0A9N9ILY4-F1
#
_entry.id   AF-A0A9N9ILY4-F1
#
_cell.length_a   1.000
_cell.length_b   1.000
_cell.length_c   1.000
_cell.angle_alpha   90.00
_cell.angle_beta   90.00
_cell.angle_gamma   90.00
#
_symmetry.space_group_name_H-M   'P 1'
#
loop_
_entity.id
_entity.type
_entity.pdbx_description
1 polymer ?
#
loop_
_entity_poly.entity_id
_entity_poly.type
_entity_poly.pdbx_seq_one_letter_code
_entity_poly.pdbx_strand_id
1 'polypeptide(L)'
;DVQWLKVGRGIVHKEVPANKKTRIHLMQVWLNLPKSNKCDEAIYQDLSEDKIPTRTIKSNGEILAKIRVISGKSDGITGPAKNVVPIKALDITIKKQGFTLEEDIPSNYNMFAYILEGRGAFGFNKQILEAGNVLISHPVSDDEDIASVLPIQNDSEGKDLRVILFAGKPIKEPVVQHGPF
;
A
#
# COMPACT_ATOMS: atom_id res chain seq x y z
N ASP A 1 2.69 -12.13 5.88
CA ASP A 1 3.56 -11.29 6.75
C ASP A 1 4.11 -10.09 6.01
N VAL A 2 4.59 -9.09 6.75
CA VAL A 2 5.28 -7.91 6.24
C VAL A 2 6.49 -7.63 7.12
N GLN A 3 7.65 -7.39 6.49
CA GLN A 3 8.81 -6.80 7.15
C GLN A 3 8.82 -5.30 6.86
N TRP A 4 8.75 -4.48 7.91
CA TRP A 4 8.78 -3.02 7.80
C TRP A 4 10.08 -2.49 8.40
N LEU A 5 11.06 -2.26 7.53
CA LEU A 5 12.43 -1.87 7.89
C LEU A 5 12.68 -0.39 7.61
N LYS A 6 13.04 0.36 8.64
CA LYS A 6 13.69 1.66 8.51
C LYS A 6 15.21 1.44 8.59
N VAL A 7 15.93 1.75 7.51
CA VAL A 7 17.39 1.55 7.45
C VAL A 7 18.16 2.63 8.21
N GLY A 8 17.82 3.92 8.00
CA GLY A 8 18.56 5.03 8.63
C GLY A 8 20.03 5.06 8.22
N ARG A 9 20.95 5.18 9.18
CA ARG A 9 22.40 5.35 8.95
C ARG A 9 23.09 4.18 8.21
N GLY A 10 22.41 3.05 8.05
CA GLY A 10 22.88 1.94 7.23
C GLY A 10 22.60 0.57 7.84
N ILE A 11 22.47 -0.42 6.97
CA ILE A 11 22.34 -1.82 7.35
C ILE A 11 23.04 -2.74 6.35
N VAL A 12 23.55 -3.86 6.84
CA VAL A 12 23.97 -5.00 6.02
C VAL A 12 23.08 -6.17 6.41
N HIS A 13 22.34 -6.70 5.45
CA HIS A 13 21.43 -7.82 5.68
C HIS A 13 21.42 -8.77 4.48
N LYS A 14 20.80 -9.93 4.68
CA LYS A 14 20.64 -10.96 3.65
C LYS A 14 19.23 -11.53 3.74
N GLU A 15 18.53 -11.55 2.62
CA GLU A 15 17.21 -12.17 2.49
C GLU A 15 17.36 -13.42 1.63
N VAL A 16 17.05 -14.59 2.19
CA VAL A 16 17.14 -15.88 1.49
C VAL A 16 15.87 -16.70 1.68
N PRO A 17 15.45 -17.47 0.67
CA PRO A 17 14.40 -18.46 0.86
C PRO A 17 14.78 -19.45 1.98
N ALA A 18 13.80 -19.84 2.80
CA ALA A 18 14.02 -20.78 3.89
C ALA A 18 14.61 -22.12 3.42
N ASN A 19 14.23 -22.57 2.21
CA ASN A 19 14.87 -23.71 1.54
C ASN A 19 14.70 -23.61 0.01
N LYS A 20 15.43 -24.46 -0.74
CA LYS A 20 15.44 -24.48 -2.21
C LYS A 20 14.10 -24.85 -2.86
N LYS A 21 13.16 -25.44 -2.12
CA LYS A 21 11.83 -25.83 -2.61
C LYS A 21 10.78 -24.77 -2.36
N THR A 22 11.06 -23.77 -1.52
CA THR A 22 10.13 -22.69 -1.19
C THR A 22 9.93 -21.80 -2.41
N ARG A 23 8.70 -21.73 -2.91
CA ARG A 23 8.28 -20.69 -3.87
C ARG A 23 7.96 -19.42 -3.10
N ILE A 24 8.51 -18.31 -3.54
CA ILE A 24 8.29 -17.00 -2.93
C ILE A 24 7.63 -16.09 -3.97
N HIS A 25 6.54 -15.46 -3.56
CA HIS A 25 6.01 -14.29 -4.24
C HIS A 25 6.16 -13.12 -3.26
N LEU A 26 7.14 -12.25 -3.54
CA LEU A 26 7.52 -11.14 -2.67
C LEU A 26 7.40 -9.83 -3.46
N MET A 27 6.94 -8.79 -2.78
CA MET A 27 7.02 -7.43 -3.25
C MET A 27 7.90 -6.64 -2.27
N GLN A 28 8.90 -5.95 -2.81
CA GLN A 28 9.80 -5.09 -2.03
C GLN A 28 9.62 -3.64 -2.48
N VAL A 29 9.42 -2.75 -1.51
CA VAL A 29 9.17 -1.33 -1.76
C VAL A 29 10.12 -0.52 -0.89
N TRP A 30 10.84 0.42 -1.51
CA TRP A 30 11.69 1.36 -0.79
C TRP A 30 10.97 2.69 -0.64
N LEU A 31 10.78 3.13 0.60
CA LEU A 31 10.20 4.41 0.94
C LEU A 31 11.32 5.33 1.43
N ASN A 32 11.43 6.51 0.83
CA ASN A 32 12.47 7.45 1.19
C ASN A 32 12.23 8.01 2.61
N LEU A 33 13.31 8.42 3.27
CA LEU A 33 13.28 9.10 4.56
C LEU A 33 13.59 10.60 4.38
N PRO A 34 12.94 11.49 5.15
CA PRO A 34 13.36 12.87 5.25
C PRO A 34 14.80 12.99 5.75
N LYS A 35 15.49 14.07 5.39
CA LYS A 35 16.87 14.35 5.80
C LYS A 35 17.09 14.17 7.30
N SER A 36 16.15 14.63 8.12
CA SER A 36 16.21 14.51 9.59
C SER A 36 16.28 13.07 10.11
N ASN A 37 15.85 12.09 9.31
CA ASN A 37 15.74 10.69 9.72
C ASN A 37 16.75 9.77 9.02
N LYS A 38 17.50 10.28 8.02
CA LYS A 38 18.48 9.48 7.26
C LYS A 38 19.65 8.96 8.10
N CYS A 39 19.96 9.60 9.22
CA CYS A 39 21.04 9.17 10.12
C CYS A 39 20.56 8.48 11.40
N ASP A 40 19.25 8.23 11.52
CA ASP A 40 18.69 7.54 12.68
C ASP A 40 19.17 6.08 12.75
N GLU A 41 18.98 5.45 13.91
CA GLU A 41 19.15 4.00 14.03
C GLU A 41 18.11 3.22 13.24
N ALA A 42 18.52 2.03 12.79
CA ALA A 42 17.65 1.12 12.09
C ALA A 42 16.54 0.59 13.00
N ILE A 43 15.34 0.43 12.45
CA ILE A 43 14.18 -0.11 13.18
C ILE A 43 13.58 -1.23 12.34
N TYR A 44 13.50 -2.41 12.93
CA TYR A 44 12.83 -3.58 12.36
C TYR A 44 11.46 -3.79 12.99
N GLN A 45 10.48 -4.09 12.16
CA GLN A 45 9.14 -4.48 12.58
C GLN A 45 8.68 -5.68 11.77
N ASP A 46 8.58 -6.83 12.43
CA ASP A 46 8.00 -8.04 11.85
C ASP A 46 6.51 -8.07 12.16
N LEU A 47 5.71 -7.85 11.11
CA LEU A 47 4.26 -7.80 11.17
C LEU A 47 3.71 -9.10 10.60
N SER A 48 3.48 -10.07 11.48
CA SER A 48 2.84 -11.33 11.13
C SER A 48 1.39 -11.11 10.69
N GLU A 49 0.87 -12.00 9.86
CA GLU A 49 -0.48 -11.87 9.28
C GLU A 49 -1.58 -11.64 10.33
N ASP A 50 -1.51 -12.34 11.47
CA ASP A 50 -2.44 -12.23 12.59
C ASP A 50 -2.43 -10.86 13.27
N LYS A 51 -1.33 -10.11 13.15
CA LYS A 51 -1.20 -8.75 13.69
C LYS A 51 -1.72 -7.67 12.75
N ILE A 52 -1.98 -8.00 11.49
CA ILE A 52 -2.44 -7.04 10.47
C ILE A 52 -3.97 -7.08 10.43
N PRO A 53 -4.67 -6.05 10.93
CA PRO A 53 -6.12 -6.05 10.93
C PRO A 53 -6.66 -5.97 9.50
N THR A 54 -7.82 -6.61 9.30
CA THR A 54 -8.48 -6.67 7.98
C THR A 54 -9.87 -6.02 8.06
N ARG A 55 -10.06 -4.92 7.32
CA ARG A 55 -11.38 -4.36 7.02
C ARG A 55 -12.10 -5.31 6.07
N THR A 56 -13.23 -5.88 6.49
CA THR A 56 -14.03 -6.78 5.66
C THR A 56 -15.37 -6.14 5.34
N ILE A 57 -15.64 -5.90 4.07
CA ILE A 57 -16.91 -5.34 3.60
C ILE A 57 -17.80 -6.49 3.16
N LYS A 58 -19.04 -6.53 3.66
CA LYS A 58 -20.02 -7.58 3.37
C LYS A 58 -21.35 -6.97 2.94
N SER A 59 -22.09 -7.69 2.10
CA SER A 59 -23.49 -7.41 1.81
C SER A 59 -24.23 -8.72 1.58
N ASN A 60 -25.42 -8.86 2.16
CA ASN A 60 -26.24 -10.08 2.07
C ASN A 60 -25.48 -11.38 2.41
N GLY A 61 -24.57 -11.32 3.38
CA GLY A 61 -23.75 -12.46 3.79
C GLY A 61 -22.51 -12.74 2.92
N GLU A 62 -22.41 -12.11 1.74
CA GLU A 62 -21.26 -12.22 0.84
C GLU A 62 -20.15 -11.25 1.21
N ILE A 63 -18.88 -11.68 1.07
CA ILE A 63 -17.73 -10.78 1.23
C ILE A 63 -17.49 -10.06 -0.09
N LEU A 64 -17.62 -8.73 -0.07
CA LEU A 64 -17.41 -7.87 -1.23
C LEU A 64 -15.94 -7.51 -1.41
N ALA A 65 -15.28 -7.17 -0.31
CA ALA A 65 -13.87 -6.81 -0.29
C ALA A 65 -13.21 -7.13 1.06
N LYS A 66 -11.90 -7.32 1.04
CA LYS A 66 -11.02 -7.42 2.20
C LYS A 66 -9.85 -6.48 2.01
N ILE A 67 -9.57 -5.65 3.01
CA ILE A 67 -8.46 -4.69 2.99
C ILE A 67 -7.61 -4.95 4.23
N ARG A 68 -6.41 -5.48 4.03
CA ARG A 68 -5.41 -5.65 5.09
C ARG A 68 -4.72 -4.31 5.29
N VAL A 69 -4.85 -3.74 6.48
CA VAL A 69 -4.30 -2.42 6.80
C VAL A 69 -2.92 -2.60 7.42
N ILE A 70 -1.87 -2.49 6.59
CA ILE A 70 -0.49 -2.69 7.01
C ILE A 70 0.00 -1.45 7.76
N SER A 71 -0.26 -0.27 7.19
CA SER A 71 0.17 1.03 7.69
C SER A 71 -0.90 2.09 7.43
N GLY A 72 -1.02 3.09 8.31
CA GLY A 72 -2.04 4.13 8.21
C GLY A 72 -3.42 3.67 8.67
N LYS A 73 -4.48 4.24 8.09
CA LYS A 73 -5.88 3.94 8.46
C LYS A 73 -6.76 3.68 7.24
N SER A 74 -7.74 2.80 7.35
CA SER A 74 -8.84 2.59 6.40
C SER A 74 -10.13 2.39 7.19
N ASP A 75 -11.10 3.31 7.05
CA ASP A 75 -12.42 3.24 7.70
C ASP A 75 -12.34 2.96 9.21
N GLY A 76 -11.57 3.79 9.91
CA GLY A 76 -11.32 3.67 11.36
C GLY A 76 -10.35 2.57 11.78
N ILE A 77 -10.07 1.56 10.93
CA ILE A 77 -9.11 0.50 11.23
C ILE A 77 -7.68 1.01 11.01
N THR A 78 -6.82 0.86 12.03
CA THR A 78 -5.44 1.35 12.01
C THR A 78 -4.45 0.19 11.88
N GLY A 79 -3.49 0.34 10.97
CA GLY A 79 -2.44 -0.66 10.76
C GLY A 79 -1.35 -0.63 11.85
N PRO A 80 -0.66 -1.75 12.09
CA PRO A 80 0.30 -1.88 13.19
C PRO A 80 1.67 -1.26 12.89
N ALA A 81 2.00 -0.98 11.62
CA ALA A 81 3.29 -0.41 11.25
C ALA A 81 3.49 0.98 11.89
N LYS A 82 4.54 1.11 12.68
CA LYS A 82 4.99 2.38 13.25
C LYS A 82 5.87 3.09 12.24
N ASN A 83 5.43 4.25 11.77
CA ASN A 83 6.19 5.03 10.80
C ASN A 83 6.87 6.23 11.46
N VAL A 84 8.04 6.60 10.94
CA VAL A 84 8.67 7.90 11.25
C VAL A 84 8.07 9.05 10.44
N VAL A 85 7.48 8.74 9.29
CA VAL A 85 6.68 9.65 8.47
C VAL A 85 5.34 9.01 8.15
N PRO A 86 4.22 9.75 8.15
CA PRO A 86 2.92 9.19 7.83
C PRO A 86 2.90 8.49 6.46
N ILE A 87 2.58 7.19 6.47
CA ILE A 87 2.45 6.33 5.29
C ILE A 87 1.17 5.52 5.45
N LYS A 88 0.40 5.41 4.37
CA LYS A 88 -0.71 4.47 4.22
C LYS A 88 -0.26 3.34 3.32
N ALA A 89 -0.43 2.10 3.76
CA ALA A 89 -0.10 0.90 3.01
C ALA A 89 -1.19 -0.15 3.18
N LEU A 90 -1.81 -0.56 2.07
CA LEU A 90 -2.95 -1.45 2.05
C LEU A 90 -2.74 -2.61 1.07
N ASP A 91 -3.14 -3.80 1.46
CA ASP A 91 -3.34 -4.96 0.55
C ASP A 91 -4.84 -5.16 0.38
N ILE A 92 -5.35 -4.75 -0.78
CA ILE A 92 -6.78 -4.68 -1.12
C ILE A 92 -7.12 -5.87 -2.00
N THR A 93 -8.18 -6.58 -1.64
CA THR A 93 -8.79 -7.64 -2.46
C THR A 93 -10.28 -7.35 -2.61
N ILE A 94 -10.73 -7.05 -3.82
CA ILE A 94 -12.14 -6.89 -4.16
C ILE A 94 -12.62 -8.18 -4.83
N LYS A 95 -13.60 -8.84 -4.21
CA LYS A 95 -14.07 -10.17 -4.61
C LYS A 95 -15.25 -10.12 -5.58
N LYS A 96 -16.18 -9.19 -5.35
CA LYS A 96 -17.41 -9.10 -6.15
C LYS A 96 -17.17 -8.28 -7.41
N GLN A 97 -17.44 -8.85 -8.58
CA GLN A 97 -17.46 -8.12 -9.84
C GLN A 97 -18.50 -6.98 -9.78
N GLY A 98 -18.13 -5.82 -10.31
CA GLY A 98 -18.95 -4.61 -10.32
C GLY A 98 -18.99 -3.87 -8.98
N PHE A 99 -18.49 -4.46 -7.88
CA PHE A 99 -18.39 -3.74 -6.61
C PHE A 99 -17.27 -2.69 -6.69
N THR A 100 -17.58 -1.48 -6.20
CA THR A 100 -16.64 -0.37 -6.09
C THR A 100 -16.29 -0.16 -4.63
N LEU A 101 -15.01 -0.28 -4.30
CA LEU A 101 -14.45 0.20 -3.05
C LEU A 101 -14.16 1.69 -3.19
N GLU A 102 -14.61 2.49 -2.22
CA GLU A 102 -14.16 3.87 -2.03
C GLU A 102 -13.15 3.86 -0.90
N GLU A 103 -11.89 4.18 -1.23
CA GLU A 103 -10.81 4.26 -0.25
C GLU A 103 -10.38 5.71 -0.07
N ASP A 104 -10.45 6.22 1.17
CA ASP A 104 -9.99 7.56 1.48
C ASP A 104 -8.48 7.67 1.34
N ILE A 105 -8.01 8.73 0.69
CA ILE A 105 -6.60 9.01 0.52
C ILE A 105 -6.41 10.46 0.97
N PRO A 106 -5.52 10.76 1.92
CA PRO A 106 -5.28 12.16 2.30
C PRO A 106 -4.96 13.00 1.06
N SER A 107 -5.64 14.14 0.93
CA SER A 107 -5.56 15.04 -0.24
C SER A 107 -4.13 15.46 -0.60
N ASN A 108 -3.28 15.57 0.43
CA ASN A 108 -1.89 16.00 0.31
C ASN A 108 -0.89 14.87 0.13
N TYR A 109 -1.35 13.64 -0.13
CA TYR A 109 -0.48 12.50 -0.36
C TYR A 109 -0.25 12.27 -1.86
N ASN A 110 0.97 11.89 -2.22
CA ASN A 110 1.17 11.15 -3.46
C ASN A 110 0.83 9.67 -3.22
N MET A 111 0.42 8.98 -4.27
CA MET A 111 0.00 7.59 -4.17
C MET A 111 0.49 6.81 -5.38
N PHE A 112 0.84 5.54 -5.16
CA PHE A 112 0.83 4.56 -6.22
C PHE A 112 0.06 3.31 -5.80
N ALA A 113 -0.49 2.60 -6.78
CA ALA A 113 -1.12 1.30 -6.58
C ALA A 113 -0.63 0.32 -7.64
N TYR A 114 -0.16 -0.87 -7.21
CA TYR A 114 0.25 -1.95 -8.08
C TYR A 114 -0.84 -3.01 -8.15
N ILE A 115 -1.29 -3.34 -9.36
CA ILE A 115 -2.33 -4.35 -9.57
C ILE A 115 -1.63 -5.71 -9.63
N LEU A 116 -1.86 -6.54 -8.62
CA LEU A 116 -1.28 -7.88 -8.52
C LEU A 116 -2.05 -8.90 -9.36
N GLU A 117 -3.37 -8.85 -9.30
CA GLU A 117 -4.26 -9.83 -9.93
C GLU A 117 -5.53 -9.14 -10.41
N GLY A 118 -6.09 -9.63 -11.53
CA GLY A 118 -7.35 -9.13 -12.08
C GLY A 118 -7.21 -7.87 -12.91
N ARG A 119 -8.37 -7.26 -13.20
CA ARG A 119 -8.60 -6.04 -13.97
C ARG A 119 -9.65 -5.20 -13.23
N GLY A 120 -9.46 -3.89 -13.20
CA GLY A 120 -10.37 -2.98 -12.54
C GLY A 120 -10.42 -1.60 -13.18
N ALA A 121 -11.45 -0.85 -12.82
CA ALA A 121 -11.57 0.57 -13.12
C ALA A 121 -11.18 1.40 -11.89
N PHE A 122 -10.30 2.37 -12.09
CA PHE A 122 -9.70 3.17 -11.02
C PHE A 122 -10.00 4.65 -11.22
N GLY A 123 -10.29 5.35 -10.12
CA GLY A 123 -10.56 6.78 -10.15
C GLY A 123 -11.92 7.15 -10.76
N PHE A 124 -12.29 8.43 -10.66
CA PHE A 124 -13.54 8.94 -11.23
C PHE A 124 -13.58 8.92 -12.76
N ASN A 125 -12.41 8.94 -13.41
CA ASN A 125 -12.28 8.77 -14.86
C ASN A 125 -12.38 7.30 -15.30
N LYS A 126 -12.53 6.34 -14.37
CA LYS A 126 -12.65 4.90 -14.63
C LYS A 126 -11.52 4.36 -15.50
N GLN A 127 -10.28 4.75 -15.20
CA GLN A 127 -9.12 4.24 -15.91
C GLN A 127 -9.03 2.72 -15.71
N ILE A 128 -9.03 1.99 -16.82
CA ILE A 128 -8.91 0.53 -16.80
C ILE A 128 -7.45 0.14 -16.62
N LEU A 129 -7.17 -0.66 -15.60
CA LEU A 129 -5.85 -1.22 -15.33
C LEU A 129 -5.99 -2.72 -15.02
N GLU A 130 -4.94 -3.48 -15.31
CA GLU A 130 -4.85 -4.91 -15.08
C GLU A 130 -3.53 -5.31 -14.41
N ALA A 131 -3.42 -6.59 -14.06
CA ALA A 131 -2.25 -7.16 -13.40
C ALA A 131 -0.94 -6.75 -14.09
N GLY A 132 0.01 -6.25 -13.30
CA GLY A 132 1.28 -5.72 -13.77
C GLY A 132 1.30 -4.22 -14.06
N ASN A 133 0.14 -3.54 -14.05
CA ASN A 133 0.09 -2.08 -14.17
C ASN A 133 0.34 -1.38 -12.82
N VAL A 134 0.81 -0.14 -12.90
CA VAL A 134 0.95 0.78 -11.77
C VAL A 134 0.07 2.00 -12.03
N LEU A 135 -0.82 2.30 -11.10
CA LEU A 135 -1.50 3.59 -11.00
C LEU A 135 -0.63 4.55 -10.20
N ILE A 136 -0.50 5.80 -10.66
CA ILE A 136 0.18 6.88 -9.92
C ILE A 136 -0.79 8.05 -9.82
N SER A 137 -0.85 8.67 -8.64
CA SER A 137 -1.60 9.90 -8.41
C SER A 137 -0.76 10.90 -7.61
N HIS A 138 -0.93 12.17 -7.94
CA HIS A 138 -0.31 13.29 -7.24
C HIS A 138 -1.29 13.87 -6.19
N PRO A 139 -0.78 14.62 -5.20
CA PRO A 139 -1.63 15.38 -4.29
C PRO A 139 -2.66 16.22 -5.06
N VAL A 140 -3.90 16.21 -4.58
CA VAL A 140 -5.00 17.01 -5.14
C VAL A 140 -5.17 18.34 -4.40
N SER A 141 -4.63 18.46 -3.19
CA SER A 141 -4.54 19.70 -2.41
C SER A 141 -3.42 19.60 -1.38
N ASP A 142 -2.79 20.71 -0.99
CA ASP A 142 -1.92 20.76 0.19
C ASP A 142 -2.73 20.88 1.51
N ASP A 143 -4.03 21.21 1.43
CA ASP A 143 -4.96 21.31 2.55
C ASP A 143 -5.45 19.92 2.99
N GLU A 144 -5.04 19.50 4.19
CA GLU A 144 -5.32 18.19 4.79
C GLU A 144 -6.81 17.99 5.15
N ASP A 145 -7.59 19.07 5.25
CA ASP A 145 -9.02 19.01 5.57
C ASP A 145 -9.89 18.73 4.33
N ILE A 146 -9.31 18.81 3.12
CA ILE A 146 -10.02 18.44 1.90
C ILE A 146 -10.12 16.92 1.81
N ALA A 147 -11.37 16.43 1.78
CA ALA A 147 -11.63 15.01 1.54
C ALA A 147 -11.19 14.59 0.13
N SER A 148 -10.53 13.43 0.03
CA SER A 148 -10.14 12.82 -1.23
C SER A 148 -10.32 11.31 -1.16
N VAL A 149 -10.83 10.73 -2.25
CA VAL A 149 -11.26 9.34 -2.33
C VAL A 149 -10.77 8.76 -3.65
N LEU A 150 -10.31 7.50 -3.61
CA LEU A 150 -10.04 6.69 -4.78
C LEU A 150 -11.12 5.60 -4.93
N PRO A 151 -12.00 5.71 -5.94
CA PRO A 151 -12.85 4.61 -6.37
C PRO A 151 -12.01 3.50 -7.03
N ILE A 152 -12.25 2.25 -6.64
CA ILE A 152 -11.63 1.05 -7.21
C ILE A 152 -12.74 0.03 -7.47
N GLN A 153 -13.05 -0.24 -8.73
CA GLN A 153 -14.07 -1.21 -9.13
C GLN A 153 -13.43 -2.49 -9.67
N ASN A 154 -13.90 -3.65 -9.21
CA ASN A 154 -13.50 -4.92 -9.81
C ASN A 154 -14.29 -5.17 -11.10
N ASP A 155 -13.59 -5.21 -12.23
CA ASP A 155 -14.17 -5.53 -13.54
C ASP A 155 -13.88 -6.97 -13.97
N SER A 156 -13.20 -7.76 -13.15
CA SER A 156 -12.80 -9.13 -13.47
C SER A 156 -13.99 -10.07 -13.35
N GLU A 157 -14.32 -10.74 -14.45
CA GLU A 157 -15.32 -11.80 -14.44
C GLU A 157 -14.78 -13.05 -13.72
N GLY A 158 -15.47 -13.47 -12.66
CA GLY A 158 -15.13 -14.68 -11.90
C GLY A 158 -13.78 -14.66 -11.17
N LYS A 159 -13.13 -13.50 -11.03
CA LYS A 159 -11.82 -13.37 -10.37
C LYS A 159 -11.79 -12.20 -9.38
N ASP A 160 -10.94 -12.33 -8.38
CA ASP A 160 -10.63 -11.24 -7.46
C ASP A 160 -9.77 -10.18 -8.17
N LEU A 161 -9.98 -8.91 -7.83
CA LEU A 161 -9.03 -7.82 -8.10
C LEU A 161 -8.15 -7.64 -6.87
N ARG A 162 -6.84 -7.79 -7.01
CA ARG A 162 -5.86 -7.58 -5.93
C ARG A 162 -4.96 -6.41 -6.24
N VAL A 163 -4.87 -5.48 -5.30
CA VAL A 163 -4.15 -4.22 -5.46
C VAL A 163 -3.35 -3.95 -4.19
N ILE A 164 -2.06 -3.65 -4.34
CA ILE A 164 -1.27 -3.08 -3.24
C ILE A 164 -1.18 -1.58 -3.42
N LEU A 165 -1.63 -0.82 -2.43
CA LEU A 165 -1.66 0.64 -2.48
C LEU A 165 -0.71 1.22 -1.42
N PHE A 166 0.09 2.19 -1.83
CA PHE A 166 0.86 3.04 -0.93
C PHE A 166 0.53 4.50 -1.18
N ALA A 167 0.40 5.27 -0.10
CA ALA A 167 0.28 6.71 -0.15
C ALA A 167 1.08 7.36 0.98
N GLY A 168 1.67 8.52 0.74
CA GLY A 168 2.45 9.24 1.74
C GLY A 168 2.55 10.73 1.40
N LYS A 169 2.93 11.54 2.39
CA LYS A 169 3.18 12.96 2.16
C LYS A 169 4.49 13.14 1.37
N PRO A 170 4.51 13.92 0.28
CA PRO A 170 5.75 14.21 -0.44
C PRO A 170 6.78 14.88 0.47
N ILE A 171 8.01 14.36 0.49
CA ILE A 171 9.10 14.88 1.33
C ILE A 171 9.57 16.26 0.84
N LYS A 172 9.44 16.55 -0.47
CA LYS A 172 9.88 17.80 -1.12
C LYS A 172 11.37 18.12 -0.88
N GLU A 173 12.22 17.09 -0.79
CA GLU A 173 13.69 17.19 -0.69
C GLU A 173 14.35 16.55 -1.94
N PRO A 174 15.57 16.99 -2.33
CA PRO A 174 16.31 16.36 -3.41
C PRO A 174 16.58 14.87 -3.16
N VAL A 175 16.53 14.08 -4.23
CA VAL A 175 16.86 12.65 -4.21
C VAL A 175 18.11 12.43 -5.06
N VAL A 176 19.15 11.86 -4.45
CA VAL A 176 20.35 11.37 -5.14
C VAL A 176 20.46 9.90 -4.77
N GLN A 177 20.54 9.03 -5.77
CA GLN A 177 20.66 7.59 -5.59
C GLN A 177 21.99 7.11 -6.17
N HIS A 178 22.73 6.32 -5.40
CA HIS A 178 23.96 5.66 -5.84
C HIS A 178 24.02 4.23 -5.31
N GLY A 179 23.52 3.29 -6.10
CA GLY A 179 23.42 1.88 -5.71
C GLY A 179 22.43 1.69 -4.56
N PRO A 180 22.84 1.12 -3.40
CA PRO A 180 21.97 0.92 -2.24
C PRO A 180 21.77 2.17 -1.37
N PHE A 181 22.30 3.33 -1.78
CA PHE A 181 22.24 4.60 -1.04
C PHE A 181 21.40 5.64 -1.75
#